data_AF-A0A7X7GTN9-F1
#
_entry.id   AF-A0A7X7GTN9-F1
#
_cell.length_a   1.000
_cell.length_b   1.000
_cell.length_c   1.000
_cell.angle_alpha   90.00
_cell.angle_beta   90.00
_cell.angle_gamma   90.00
#
_symmetry.space_group_name_H-M   'P 1'
#
loop_
_entity.id
_entity.type
_entity.pdbx_description
1 polymer ?
#
loop_
_entity_poly.entity_id
_entity_poly.type
_entity_poly.pdbx_seq_one_letter_code
_entity_poly.pdbx_strand_id
1 'polypeptide(L)' 'MVGFGLLVFAFATLITIHVALAYRVGRLGSRWRGLLALLVPPVAPLAGFLLGLRLLPSLWTASAVGYLIALARALS' A
#
# COMPACT_ATOMS: atom_id res chain seq x y z
N MET A 1 -12.85 2.90 -21.42
CA MET A 1 -11.39 2.66 -21.40
C MET A 1 -10.67 3.42 -20.29
N VAL A 2 -10.96 4.71 -20.05
CA VAL A 2 -10.30 5.53 -19.01
C VAL A 2 -10.42 4.94 -17.59
N GLY A 3 -11.60 4.41 -17.22
CA GLY A 3 -11.83 3.83 -15.88
C GLY A 3 -10.98 2.59 -15.58
N PHE A 4 -10.87 1.66 -16.53
CA PHE A 4 -10.08 0.43 -16.36
C PHE A 4 -8.57 0.74 -16.25
N GLY A 5 -8.06 1.65 -17.08
CA GLY A 5 -6.65 2.08 -17.02
C GLY A 5 -6.28 2.72 -15.69
N LEU A 6 -7.15 3.60 -15.15
CA LEU A 6 -6.98 4.19 -13.82
C LEU A 6 -6.98 3.15 -12.70
N LEU A 7 -7.85 2.13 -12.81
CA LEU A 7 -7.98 1.07 -11.83
C LEU A 7 -6.73 0.19 -11.78
N VAL A 8 -6.21 -0.20 -12.96
CA VAL A 8 -4.94 -0.93 -13.09
C VAL A 8 -3.77 -0.10 -12.59
N PHE A 9 -3.72 1.19 -12.94
CA PHE A 9 -2.65 2.08 -12.49
C PHE A 9 -2.64 2.27 -10.97
N ALA A 10 -3.81 2.51 -10.36
CA ALA A 10 -3.96 2.63 -8.91
C ALA A 10 -3.58 1.33 -8.20
N PHE A 11 -4.01 0.19 -8.73
CA PHE A 11 -3.65 -1.12 -8.20
C PHE A 11 -2.14 -1.40 -8.28
N ALA A 12 -1.52 -1.17 -9.44
CA ALA A 12 -0.09 -1.38 -9.63
C ALA A 12 0.75 -0.48 -8.72
N THR A 13 0.33 0.78 -8.56
CA THR A 13 0.96 1.73 -7.64
C THR A 13 0.83 1.26 -6.20
N LEU A 14 -0.37 0.84 -5.79
CA LEU A 14 -0.63 0.31 -4.45
C LEU A 14 0.24 -0.91 -4.13
N ILE A 15 0.31 -1.90 -5.03
CA ILE A 15 1.14 -3.10 -4.84
C ILE A 15 2.62 -2.76 -4.79
N THR A 16 3.10 -1.89 -5.66
CA THR A 16 4.50 -1.47 -5.67
C THR A 16 4.88 -0.81 -4.35
N ILE A 17 4.05 0.13 -3.87
CA ILE A 17 4.26 0.80 -2.58
C ILE A 17 4.16 -0.20 -1.43
N HIS A 18 3.23 -1.14 -1.49
CA HIS A 18 3.02 -2.15 -0.45
C HIS A 18 4.26 -3.03 -0.27
N VAL A 19 4.81 -3.57 -1.37
CA VAL A 19 6.02 -4.39 -1.34
C VAL A 19 7.23 -3.57 -0.88
N ALA A 20 7.38 -2.34 -1.39
CA ALA A 20 8.45 -1.44 -0.97
C ALA A 20 8.39 -1.12 0.54
N LEU A 21 7.18 -0.91 1.07
CA LEU A 21 6.97 -0.64 2.48
C LEU A 21 7.24 -1.88 3.34
N ALA A 22 6.75 -3.06 2.96
CA ALA A 22 7.01 -4.32 3.66
C ALA A 22 8.51 -4.65 3.71
N TYR A 23 9.23 -4.45 2.60
CA TYR A 23 10.69 -4.58 2.56
C TYR A 23 11.37 -3.59 3.52
N ARG A 24 10.96 -2.32 3.51
CA ARG A 24 11.55 -1.28 4.36
C ARG A 24 11.28 -1.52 5.84
N VAL A 25 10.07 -1.98 6.19
CA VAL A 25 9.69 -2.43 7.54
C VAL A 25 10.54 -3.62 7.98
N GLY A 26 10.74 -4.61 7.11
CA GLY A 26 11.59 -5.77 7.38
C GLY A 26 13.06 -5.43 7.53
N ARG A 27 13.55 -4.39 6.84
CA ARG A 27 14.94 -3.92 6.90
C ARG A 27 15.23 -3.05 8.12
N LEU A 28 14.31 -2.15 8.49
CA LEU A 28 14.50 -1.22 9.61
C LEU A 28 14.08 -1.80 10.96
N GLY A 29 13.14 -2.74 10.95
CA GLY A 29 12.68 -3.45 12.13
C GLY A 29 13.16 -4.90 12.15
N SER A 30 12.21 -5.83 12.27
CA SER A 30 12.46 -7.27 12.24
C SER A 30 11.98 -7.85 10.92
N ARG A 31 12.71 -8.83 10.37
CA ARG A 31 12.31 -9.58 9.16
C ARG A 31 10.91 -10.18 9.29
N TRP A 32 10.53 -10.59 10.51
CA TRP A 32 9.17 -11.08 10.81
C TRP A 32 8.10 -10.00 10.68
N ARG A 33 8.39 -8.76 11.08
CA ARG A 33 7.47 -7.62 10.88
C ARG A 33 7.32 -7.29 9.40
N GLY A 34 8.38 -7.45 8.61
CA GLY A 34 8.32 -7.32 7.15
C GLY A 34 7.42 -8.38 6.50
N LEU A 35 7.51 -9.64 6.94
CA LEU A 35 6.65 -10.72 6.47
C LEU A 35 5.19 -10.51 6.88
N LEU A 36 4.94 -10.11 8.13
CA LEU A 36 3.58 -9.78 8.61
C LEU A 36 3.00 -8.57 7.86
N ALA A 37 3.81 -7.56 7.56
CA ALA A 37 3.40 -6.43 6.74
C ALA A 37 3.04 -6.83 5.31
N LEU A 38 3.71 -7.84 4.73
CA LEU A 38 3.43 -8.35 3.39
C LEU A 38 2.16 -9.21 3.35
N LEU A 39 1.92 -10.02 4.38
CA LEU A 39 0.75 -10.91 4.49
C LEU A 39 -0.52 -10.16 4.88
N VAL A 40 -0.38 -9.17 5.75
CA VAL A 40 -1.51 -8.40 6.28
C VAL A 40 -1.41 -6.97 5.74
N PRO A 41 -2.13 -6.64 4.64
CA PRO A 41 -2.04 -5.35 4.00
C PRO A 41 -2.15 -4.12 4.94
N PRO A 42 -3.10 -4.08 5.89
CA PRO A 42 -3.21 -2.94 6.81
C PRO A 42 -2.09 -2.86 7.86
N VAL A 43 -1.32 -3.93 8.07
CA VAL A 43 -0.18 -3.93 9.00
C VAL A 43 1.03 -3.20 8.42
N ALA A 44 1.20 -3.16 7.09
CA ALA A 44 2.29 -2.45 6.44
C ALA A 44 2.34 -0.93 6.74
N PRO A 45 1.26 -0.14 6.53
CA PRO A 45 1.26 1.28 6.88
C PRO A 45 1.40 1.52 8.38
N LEU A 46 0.75 0.71 9.22
CA LEU A 46 0.83 0.79 10.68
C LEU A 46 2.27 0.58 11.16
N ALA A 47 2.93 -0.48 10.71
CA ALA A 47 4.33 -0.74 11.04
C ALA A 47 5.28 0.33 10.47
N GLY A 48 4.98 0.86 9.27
CA GLY A 48 5.72 1.96 8.68
C GLY A 48 5.66 3.24 9.51
N PHE A 49 4.47 3.66 9.93
CA PHE A 49 4.29 4.82 10.81
C PHE A 49 4.96 4.62 12.18
N LEU A 50 4.85 3.43 12.77
CA LEU A 50 5.51 3.08 14.03
C LEU A 50 7.05 3.09 13.93
N LEU A 51 7.61 2.86 12.74
CA LEU A 51 9.04 2.95 12.45
C LEU A 51 9.48 4.38 12.04
N GLY A 52 8.59 5.38 12.16
CA GLY A 52 8.88 6.78 11.82
C GLY A 52 8.90 7.07 10.32
N LEU A 53 8.54 6.12 9.45
CA LEU A 53 8.38 6.36 8.02
C LEU A 53 7.09 7.17 7.80
N ARG A 54 7.19 8.29 7.07
CA ARG A 54 6.02 9.13 6.76
C ARG A 54 5.58 9.05 5.31
N LEU A 55 6.54 9.00 4.38
CA LEU A 55 6.26 9.13 2.95
C LEU A 55 5.59 7.88 2.37
N LEU A 56 6.20 6.70 2.52
CA LEU A 56 5.68 5.43 1.99
C LEU A 56 4.31 5.04 2.59
N PRO A 57 4.09 5.12 3.92
CA PRO A 57 2.77 4.82 4.49
C PRO A 57 1.67 5.76 3.99
N SER A 58 1.98 7.05 3.82
CA SER A 58 1.02 8.05 3.30
C SER A 58 0.69 7.81 1.82
N LEU A 59 1.68 7.46 1.02
CA LEU A 59 1.46 7.09 -0.39
C LEU A 59 0.65 5.79 -0.50
N TRP A 60 0.85 4.84 0.41
CA TRP A 60 0.06 3.61 0.46
C TRP A 60 -1.41 3.91 0.76
N THR A 61 -1.69 4.71 1.80
CA THR A 61 -3.07 5.08 2.16
C THR A 61 -3.74 5.90 1.05
N ALA A 62 -3.05 6.87 0.45
CA ALA A 62 -3.58 7.64 -0.67
C ALA A 62 -3.93 6.75 -1.88
N SER A 63 -3.06 5.79 -2.21
CA SER A 63 -3.27 4.86 -3.32
C SER A 63 -4.42 3.89 -3.03
N ALA A 64 -4.54 3.41 -1.78
CA ALA A 64 -5.61 2.52 -1.36
C ALA A 64 -6.98 3.21 -1.45
N VAL A 65 -7.06 4.46 -0.96
CA VAL A 65 -8.27 5.28 -1.08
C VAL A 65 -8.61 5.55 -2.54
N GLY A 66 -7.63 5.91 -3.37
CA GLY A 66 -7.83 6.12 -4.80
C GLY A 66 -8.33 4.87 -5.53
N TYR A 67 -7.78 3.70 -5.21
CA TYR A 67 -8.25 2.42 -5.75
C TYR A 67 -9.69 2.11 -5.34
N LEU A 68 -10.05 2.31 -4.07
CA LEU A 68 -11.41 2.08 -3.58
C LEU A 68 -12.43 3.00 -4.25
N ILE A 69 -12.08 4.28 -4.45
CA ILE A 69 -12.94 5.23 -5.18
C ILE A 69 -13.10 4.79 -6.63
N ALA A 70 -12.01 4.47 -7.32
CA ALA A 70 -12.06 4.00 -8.70
C ALA A 70 -12.88 2.71 -8.85
N LEU A 71 -12.73 1.78 -7.90
CA LEU A 71 -13.49 0.54 -7.84
C LEU A 71 -14.98 0.80 -7.61
N ALA A 72 -15.33 1.64 -6.65
CA ALA A 72 -16.72 2.01 -6.38
C ALA A 72 -17.38 2.64 -7.61
N ARG A 73 -16.66 3.50 -8.34
CA ARG A 73 -17.13 4.11 -9.60
C ARG A 73 -17.24 3.12 -10.76
N ALA A 74 -16.46 2.05 -10.75
CA ALA A 74 -16.55 1.00 -11.76
C ALA A 74 -17.70 0.02 -11.49
N LEU A 75 -18.14 -0.07 -10.23
CA LEU A 75 -19.23 -0.95 -9.79
C LEU A 75 -20.61 -0.26 -9.75
N SER A 76 -20.65 1.07 -9.74
CA SER A 76 -21.85 1.91 -9.84
C SER A 76 -22.26 2.15 -11.29
#